data_AF-A5GME7-F1
#
_entry.id   AF-A5GME7-F1
#
_cell.length_a   1.000
_cell.length_b   1.000
_cell.length_c   1.000
_cell.angle_alpha   90.00
_cell.angle_beta   90.00
_cell.angle_gamma   90.00
#
_symmetry.space_group_name_H-M   'P 1'
#
loop_
_entity.id
_entity.type
_entity.pdbx_description
1 polymer ?
#
loop_
_entity_poly.entity_id
_entity_poly.type
_entity_poly.pdbx_seq_one_letter_code
_entity_poly.pdbx_strand_id
1 'polypeptide(L)'
;MPTSSFTCSPIPVRSASCCFWGSGGATGRTQRAGNHRLERDGSPVPAGQGPLRVSHGALDCTNNVELFVDTSSGTWGRTVIDANNGPQSTTLARLGTLGNLLALCGLPSRQDAWSQLLTFDRSGMGSTLGVAQSLARRPWQGAGALFDLFDKAYPAPVTANPEERQSEVTYLPYLSWRPEDFALSLKFSGGGVYSAGRISFAADGTMWSGQNWMPGSQAGAIRGIGGGLAALRPDGSPLSPAITGFTGMGIDGVGWGTAVGEEKVWLSSFSSTIGVFDLQGRPLGPAQGITLDGRIGQGQGIGIARNGDVCLTQNQSQRQSVTNSILRRI
;
A
#
# COMPACT_ATOMS: atom_id res chain seq x y z
N MET A 1 -12.39 -49.76 17.56
CA MET A 1 -12.67 -48.63 16.66
C MET A 1 -12.04 -47.40 17.30
N PRO A 2 -11.03 -46.75 16.69
CA PRO A 2 -10.33 -45.67 17.36
C PRO A 2 -11.14 -44.38 17.27
N THR A 3 -11.40 -43.79 18.43
CA THR A 3 -11.93 -42.44 18.61
C THR A 3 -10.81 -41.43 18.37
N SER A 4 -10.88 -40.69 17.27
CA SER A 4 -10.00 -39.54 17.01
C SER A 4 -10.55 -38.31 17.74
N SER A 5 -9.92 -37.93 18.83
CA SER A 5 -10.12 -36.65 19.52
C SER A 5 -9.41 -35.52 18.78
N PHE A 6 -10.15 -34.48 18.37
CA PHE A 6 -9.56 -33.24 17.86
C PHE A 6 -9.25 -32.32 19.05
N THR A 7 -7.98 -32.01 19.26
CA THR A 7 -7.51 -31.04 20.25
C THR A 7 -7.28 -29.69 19.58
N CYS A 8 -7.97 -28.64 20.05
CA CYS A 8 -7.55 -27.26 19.83
C CYS A 8 -6.34 -26.98 20.72
N SER A 9 -5.16 -26.84 20.13
CA SER A 9 -3.96 -26.39 20.85
C SER A 9 -3.83 -24.86 20.79
N PRO A 10 -3.44 -24.18 21.88
CA PRO A 10 -3.09 -22.77 21.86
C PRO A 10 -1.81 -22.55 21.04
N ILE A 11 -1.82 -21.52 20.19
CA ILE A 11 -0.75 -21.22 19.22
C ILE A 11 0.32 -20.34 19.89
N PRO A 12 1.62 -20.71 19.84
CA PRO A 12 2.71 -19.78 20.08
C PRO A 12 2.93 -18.90 18.83
N VAL A 13 2.93 -17.59 19.02
CA VAL A 13 3.13 -16.60 17.95
C VAL A 13 4.57 -16.71 17.41
N ARG A 14 4.71 -17.12 16.15
CA ARG A 14 5.93 -16.90 15.35
C ARG A 14 5.55 -16.22 14.04
N SER A 15 6.34 -15.20 13.72
CA SER A 15 6.15 -14.13 12.76
C SER A 15 5.62 -14.54 11.39
N ALA A 16 4.58 -13.86 10.91
CA ALA A 16 4.04 -13.99 9.56
C ALA A 16 4.53 -12.82 8.69
N SER A 17 4.98 -13.11 7.46
CA SER A 17 5.36 -12.13 6.46
C SER A 17 4.12 -11.59 5.72
N CYS A 18 3.92 -10.27 5.72
CA CYS A 18 2.90 -9.59 4.91
C CYS A 18 3.51 -9.08 3.59
N CYS A 19 2.83 -9.36 2.47
CA CYS A 19 3.16 -8.78 1.17
C CYS A 19 2.16 -7.65 0.86
N PHE A 20 2.65 -6.44 0.60
CA PHE A 20 1.84 -5.34 0.05
C PHE A 20 2.07 -5.22 -1.47
N TRP A 21 1.00 -4.99 -2.22
CA TRP A 21 1.07 -4.73 -3.66
C TRP A 21 0.50 -3.34 -3.96
N GLY A 22 1.28 -2.51 -4.68
CA GLY A 22 0.84 -1.24 -5.22
C GLY A 22 0.29 -1.42 -6.63
N SER A 23 -0.98 -1.09 -6.86
CA SER A 23 -1.61 -1.12 -8.18
C SER A 23 -1.33 0.17 -8.96
N GLY A 24 -0.48 0.09 -9.98
CA GLY A 24 -0.35 1.13 -11.01
C GLY A 24 -1.36 0.89 -12.13
N GLY A 25 -2.52 1.55 -12.08
CA GLY A 25 -3.51 1.53 -13.16
C GLY A 25 -3.20 2.61 -14.20
N ALA A 26 -2.73 2.22 -15.38
CA ALA A 26 -2.67 3.09 -16.56
C ALA A 26 -3.86 2.75 -17.48
N THR A 27 -4.89 3.58 -17.48
CA THR A 27 -5.99 3.49 -18.45
C THR A 27 -5.52 4.02 -19.81
N GLY A 28 -5.58 3.17 -20.83
CA GLY A 28 -5.19 3.50 -22.19
C GLY A 28 -6.14 4.49 -22.88
N ARG A 29 -5.56 5.46 -23.58
CA ARG A 29 -6.12 6.01 -24.82
C ARG A 29 -5.03 6.05 -25.87
N THR A 30 -5.25 5.31 -26.94
CA THR A 30 -4.51 5.29 -28.18
C THR A 30 -4.45 6.69 -28.81
N GLN A 31 -3.25 7.27 -28.90
CA GLN A 31 -2.94 8.27 -29.92
C GLN A 31 -1.93 7.68 -30.91
N ARG A 32 -2.32 7.67 -32.18
CA ARG A 32 -1.48 7.30 -33.32
C ARG A 32 -0.28 8.24 -33.39
N ALA A 33 0.93 7.70 -33.40
CA ALA A 33 2.13 8.39 -33.85
C ALA A 33 2.81 7.56 -34.94
N GLY A 34 3.25 8.25 -35.98
CA GLY A 34 3.57 7.71 -37.30
C GLY A 34 4.79 6.78 -37.37
N ASN A 35 4.83 6.07 -38.50
CA ASN A 35 5.88 5.16 -38.92
C ASN A 35 7.25 5.86 -38.95
N HIS A 36 8.15 5.46 -38.05
CA HIS A 36 9.58 5.47 -38.32
C HIS A 36 10.17 4.09 -38.03
N ARG A 37 10.69 3.50 -39.11
CA ARG A 37 11.36 2.22 -39.23
C ARG A 37 12.68 2.29 -38.45
N LEU A 38 12.79 1.57 -37.34
CA LEU A 38 14.08 1.27 -36.70
C LEU A 38 14.55 -0.10 -37.20
N GLU A 39 15.70 -0.08 -37.87
CA GLU A 39 16.39 -1.24 -38.39
C GLU A 39 16.77 -2.20 -37.25
N ARG A 40 16.55 -3.50 -37.46
CA ARG A 40 17.01 -4.56 -36.57
C ARG A 40 18.51 -4.76 -36.80
N ASP A 41 19.33 -4.32 -35.86
CA ASP A 41 20.67 -4.86 -35.73
C ASP A 41 20.66 -6.07 -34.80
N GLY A 42 21.14 -7.19 -35.33
CA GLY A 42 21.00 -8.54 -34.78
C GLY A 42 22.13 -8.91 -33.83
N SER A 43 22.19 -8.26 -32.66
CA SER A 43 23.10 -8.66 -31.59
C SER A 43 22.38 -9.50 -30.51
N PRO A 44 22.89 -10.68 -30.12
CA PRO A 44 22.25 -11.53 -29.13
C PRO A 44 22.32 -10.90 -27.72
N VAL A 45 21.16 -10.80 -27.07
CA VAL A 45 21.03 -10.39 -25.66
C VAL A 45 21.61 -11.51 -24.77
N PRO A 46 22.59 -11.22 -23.88
CA PRO A 46 23.10 -12.22 -22.95
C PRO A 46 21.98 -12.70 -22.01
N ALA A 47 21.75 -14.01 -22.01
CA ALA A 47 20.84 -14.68 -21.09
C ALA A 47 21.35 -14.53 -19.65
N GLY A 48 20.79 -13.57 -18.91
CA GLY A 48 21.15 -13.30 -17.51
C GLY A 48 20.31 -12.23 -16.80
N GLN A 49 19.33 -11.63 -17.48
CA GLN A 49 18.40 -10.68 -16.84
C GLN A 49 17.23 -11.45 -16.22
N GLY A 50 17.47 -12.04 -15.05
CA GLY A 50 16.40 -12.42 -14.15
C GLY A 50 15.61 -11.17 -13.71
N PRO A 51 14.32 -11.30 -13.36
CA PRO A 51 13.51 -10.18 -12.92
C PRO A 51 14.18 -9.47 -11.73
N LEU A 52 13.99 -8.15 -11.66
CA LEU A 52 14.35 -7.27 -10.55
C LEU A 52 14.05 -7.95 -9.20
N ARG A 53 15.06 -8.60 -8.62
CA ARG A 53 15.02 -9.01 -7.21
C ARG A 53 15.08 -7.73 -6.38
N VAL A 54 13.93 -7.34 -5.83
CA VAL A 54 13.84 -6.48 -4.65
C VAL A 54 14.25 -7.37 -3.49
N SER A 55 15.44 -7.15 -2.94
CA SER A 55 15.88 -7.77 -1.69
C SER A 55 14.95 -7.26 -0.58
N HIS A 56 13.97 -8.07 -0.20
CA HIS A 56 13.12 -7.79 0.94
C HIS A 56 13.94 -8.04 2.21
N GLY A 57 14.32 -6.97 2.91
CA GLY A 57 14.50 -7.07 4.34
C GLY A 57 13.17 -7.54 4.94
N ALA A 58 13.23 -8.47 5.89
CA ALA A 58 12.03 -8.87 6.62
C ALA A 58 11.47 -7.62 7.31
N LEU A 59 10.38 -7.07 6.77
CA LEU A 59 9.60 -6.05 7.45
C LEU A 59 9.17 -6.64 8.79
N ASP A 60 9.49 -5.95 9.88
CA ASP A 60 8.92 -6.24 11.19
C ASP A 60 7.43 -5.86 11.14
N CYS A 61 6.62 -6.78 10.63
CA CYS A 61 5.17 -6.62 10.48
C CYS A 61 4.42 -6.72 11.81
N THR A 62 5.11 -6.92 12.94
CA THR A 62 4.47 -7.13 14.24
C THR A 62 3.66 -5.89 14.65
N ASN A 63 4.18 -4.69 14.38
CA ASN A 63 3.48 -3.43 14.64
C ASN A 63 2.24 -3.22 13.74
N ASN A 64 2.12 -3.98 12.64
CA ASN A 64 0.98 -3.83 11.73
C ASN A 64 -0.24 -4.63 12.21
N VAL A 65 -0.06 -5.61 13.09
CA VAL A 65 -1.17 -6.37 13.69
C VAL A 65 -2.06 -5.44 14.52
N GLU A 66 -1.44 -4.53 15.27
CA GLU A 66 -2.12 -3.56 16.14
C GLU A 66 -3.00 -2.57 15.38
N LEU A 67 -2.77 -2.41 14.07
CA LEU A 67 -3.61 -1.57 13.20
C LEU A 67 -5.02 -2.13 13.04
N PHE A 68 -5.17 -3.45 13.14
CA PHE A 68 -6.44 -4.15 12.96
C PHE A 68 -6.99 -4.74 14.26
N VAL A 69 -6.13 -5.17 15.18
CA VAL A 69 -6.51 -5.87 16.43
C VAL A 69 -5.68 -5.35 17.60
N ASP A 70 -6.33 -4.99 18.70
CA ASP A 70 -5.66 -4.79 19.98
C ASP A 70 -5.39 -6.16 20.60
N THR A 71 -4.11 -6.56 20.62
CA THR A 71 -3.69 -7.88 21.10
C THR A 71 -3.83 -8.06 22.61
N SER A 72 -3.94 -6.97 23.38
CA SER A 72 -4.10 -7.02 24.83
C SER A 72 -5.54 -7.27 25.25
N SER A 73 -6.50 -6.67 24.53
CA SER A 73 -7.93 -6.78 24.82
C SER A 73 -8.66 -7.78 23.92
N GLY A 74 -8.06 -8.18 22.80
CA GLY A 74 -8.70 -8.96 21.74
C GLY A 74 -9.75 -8.19 20.96
N THR A 75 -9.84 -6.86 21.14
CA THR A 75 -10.79 -5.99 20.44
C THR A 75 -10.17 -5.39 19.17
N TRP A 76 -10.90 -4.49 18.50
CA TRP A 76 -10.41 -3.86 17.28
C TRP A 76 -9.24 -2.91 17.56
N GLY A 77 -8.27 -2.92 16.65
CA GLY A 77 -7.16 -1.98 16.66
C GLY A 77 -7.65 -0.54 16.50
N ARG A 78 -6.97 0.41 17.15
CA ARG A 78 -7.41 1.82 17.15
C ARG A 78 -7.48 2.42 15.75
N THR A 79 -6.59 2.00 14.85
CA THR A 79 -6.51 2.52 13.48
C THR A 79 -7.72 2.12 12.65
N VAL A 80 -8.13 0.83 12.67
CA VAL A 80 -9.24 0.37 11.81
C VAL A 80 -10.60 0.97 12.20
N ILE A 81 -10.76 1.40 13.47
CA ILE A 81 -12.00 2.03 13.96
C ILE A 81 -11.93 3.56 14.03
N ASP A 82 -10.83 4.18 13.61
CA ASP A 82 -10.70 5.63 13.65
C ASP A 82 -11.64 6.33 12.64
N ALA A 83 -11.71 7.65 12.72
CA ALA A 83 -12.55 8.45 11.82
C ALA A 83 -12.12 8.38 10.34
N ASN A 84 -10.87 8.02 10.04
CA ASN A 84 -10.35 7.87 8.68
C ASN A 84 -10.67 6.51 8.06
N ASN A 85 -10.97 5.49 8.86
CA ASN A 85 -11.10 4.11 8.42
C ASN A 85 -12.48 3.53 8.70
N GLY A 86 -12.96 3.65 9.94
CA GLY A 86 -14.21 3.03 10.39
C GLY A 86 -15.41 3.40 9.51
N PRO A 87 -15.73 4.70 9.33
CA PRO A 87 -16.85 5.14 8.51
C PRO A 87 -16.51 5.36 7.03
N GLN A 88 -15.23 5.32 6.65
CA GLN A 88 -14.76 5.72 5.31
C GLN A 88 -14.27 4.53 4.46
N SER A 89 -14.35 3.30 4.99
CA SER A 89 -13.94 2.09 4.28
C SER A 89 -14.82 0.90 4.68
N THR A 90 -14.78 -0.16 3.88
CA THR A 90 -15.41 -1.44 4.21
C THR A 90 -14.45 -2.43 4.87
N THR A 91 -13.27 -1.97 5.31
CA THR A 91 -12.23 -2.83 5.92
C THR A 91 -12.71 -3.49 7.21
N LEU A 92 -13.36 -2.73 8.10
CA LEU A 92 -13.90 -3.29 9.34
C LEU A 92 -15.00 -4.33 9.06
N ALA A 93 -15.87 -4.09 8.07
CA ALA A 93 -16.89 -5.04 7.66
C ALA A 93 -16.31 -6.32 7.02
N ARG A 94 -15.23 -6.19 6.22
CA ARG A 94 -14.49 -7.34 5.70
C ARG A 94 -13.87 -8.17 6.83
N LEU A 95 -13.27 -7.53 7.82
CA LEU A 95 -12.73 -8.20 9.01
C LEU A 95 -13.81 -8.95 9.78
N GLY A 96 -14.97 -8.32 10.04
CA GLY A 96 -16.07 -9.00 10.72
C GLY A 96 -16.61 -10.20 9.93
N THR A 97 -16.75 -10.07 8.61
CA THR A 97 -17.17 -11.17 7.72
C THR A 97 -16.19 -12.34 7.78
N LEU A 98 -14.89 -12.08 7.65
CA LEU A 98 -13.84 -13.09 7.76
C LEU A 98 -13.78 -13.69 9.16
N GLY A 99 -13.90 -12.88 10.21
CA GLY A 99 -13.92 -13.33 11.60
C GLY A 99 -15.07 -14.30 11.87
N ASN A 100 -16.27 -13.99 11.38
CA ASN A 100 -17.43 -14.88 11.49
C ASN A 100 -17.19 -16.21 10.74
N LEU A 101 -16.64 -16.17 9.53
CA LEU A 101 -16.27 -17.39 8.80
C LEU A 101 -15.26 -18.24 9.58
N LEU A 102 -14.18 -17.63 10.09
CA LEU A 102 -13.17 -18.35 10.85
C LEU A 102 -13.71 -18.90 12.18
N ALA A 103 -14.71 -18.24 12.79
CA ALA A 103 -15.37 -18.72 14.00
C ALA A 103 -16.19 -20.00 13.79
N LEU A 104 -16.53 -20.38 12.55
CA LEU A 104 -17.25 -21.63 12.25
C LEU A 104 -16.55 -22.87 12.81
N CYS A 105 -15.22 -22.86 12.94
CA CYS A 105 -14.48 -23.99 13.50
C CYS A 105 -14.84 -24.27 14.98
N GLY A 106 -15.38 -23.28 15.69
CA GLY A 106 -15.76 -23.37 17.10
C GLY A 106 -17.25 -23.59 17.34
N LEU A 107 -18.07 -23.72 16.29
CA LEU A 107 -19.54 -23.81 16.40
C LEU A 107 -20.04 -25.23 16.06
N PRO A 108 -20.40 -26.06 17.06
CA PRO A 108 -20.88 -27.43 16.81
C PRO A 108 -22.12 -27.49 15.91
N SER A 109 -22.99 -26.50 15.96
CA SER A 109 -24.19 -26.40 15.12
C SER A 109 -23.89 -26.09 13.65
N ARG A 110 -22.63 -25.78 13.29
CA ARG A 110 -22.23 -25.32 11.94
C ARG A 110 -21.02 -26.09 11.38
N GLN A 111 -20.84 -27.35 11.79
CA GLN A 111 -19.73 -28.20 11.32
C GLN A 111 -19.68 -28.38 9.80
N ASP A 112 -20.84 -28.41 9.12
CA ASP A 112 -20.89 -28.51 7.66
C ASP A 112 -20.34 -27.25 6.96
N ALA A 113 -20.59 -26.08 7.54
CA ALA A 113 -20.06 -24.82 7.02
C ALA A 113 -18.54 -24.72 7.28
N TRP A 114 -18.07 -25.19 8.42
CA TRP A 114 -16.64 -25.34 8.70
C TRP A 114 -15.95 -26.28 7.69
N SER A 115 -16.54 -27.43 7.42
CA SER A 115 -16.02 -28.39 6.44
C SER A 115 -15.93 -27.79 5.03
N GLN A 116 -16.92 -26.97 4.64
CA GLN A 116 -16.88 -26.19 3.40
C GLN A 116 -15.77 -25.13 3.42
N LEU A 117 -15.58 -24.42 4.53
CA LEU A 117 -14.53 -23.41 4.65
C LEU A 117 -13.12 -24.01 4.51
N LEU A 118 -12.89 -25.21 5.03
CA LEU A 118 -11.60 -25.91 4.88
C LEU A 118 -11.22 -26.18 3.42
N THR A 119 -12.16 -26.19 2.49
CA THR A 119 -11.86 -26.33 1.04
C THR A 119 -11.11 -25.14 0.46
N PHE A 120 -11.07 -24.00 1.17
CA PHE A 120 -10.28 -22.81 0.83
C PHE A 120 -8.85 -22.88 1.37
N ASP A 121 -8.51 -23.87 2.20
CA ASP A 121 -7.13 -24.10 2.61
C ASP A 121 -6.30 -24.62 1.42
N ARG A 122 -5.25 -23.88 1.09
CA ARG A 122 -4.25 -24.20 0.07
C ARG A 122 -2.86 -24.41 0.68
N SER A 123 -2.71 -24.22 1.99
CA SER A 123 -1.49 -24.50 2.73
C SER A 123 -1.32 -26.00 3.01
N GLY A 124 -2.42 -26.76 3.02
CA GLY A 124 -2.45 -28.18 3.36
C GLY A 124 -2.48 -28.46 4.86
N MET A 125 -2.68 -27.45 5.71
CA MET A 125 -2.71 -27.60 7.16
C MET A 125 -4.03 -28.18 7.69
N GLY A 126 -5.13 -28.06 6.94
CA GLY A 126 -6.46 -28.51 7.35
C GLY A 126 -6.97 -27.78 8.60
N SER A 127 -6.60 -26.51 8.78
CA SER A 127 -6.85 -25.75 10.01
C SER A 127 -7.29 -24.32 9.73
N THR A 128 -7.81 -23.64 10.77
CA THR A 128 -8.21 -22.22 10.69
C THR A 128 -7.04 -21.33 10.27
N LEU A 129 -5.83 -21.64 10.75
CA LEU A 129 -4.60 -20.95 10.34
C LEU A 129 -4.28 -21.17 8.86
N GLY A 130 -4.46 -22.40 8.35
CA GLY A 130 -4.23 -22.72 6.94
C GLY A 130 -5.17 -21.96 6.01
N VAL A 131 -6.46 -21.87 6.38
CA VAL A 131 -7.46 -21.04 5.67
C VAL A 131 -7.05 -19.57 5.71
N ALA A 132 -6.77 -19.01 6.90
CA ALA A 132 -6.40 -17.61 7.05
C ALA A 132 -5.16 -17.24 6.22
N GLN A 133 -4.13 -18.09 6.23
CA GLN A 133 -2.92 -17.89 5.42
C GLN A 133 -3.22 -17.93 3.91
N SER A 134 -4.12 -18.82 3.48
CA SER A 134 -4.50 -18.96 2.07
C SER A 134 -5.24 -17.72 1.58
N LEU A 135 -6.17 -17.20 2.38
CA LEU A 135 -6.92 -15.97 2.09
C LEU A 135 -6.00 -14.74 2.07
N ALA A 136 -5.10 -14.60 3.05
CA ALA A 136 -4.16 -13.49 3.11
C ALA A 136 -3.22 -13.43 1.89
N ARG A 137 -2.82 -14.60 1.35
CA ARG A 137 -1.92 -14.67 0.18
C ARG A 137 -2.65 -14.47 -1.15
N ARG A 138 -3.96 -14.74 -1.21
CA ARG A 138 -4.76 -14.70 -2.44
C ARG A 138 -6.17 -14.16 -2.16
N PRO A 139 -6.32 -12.92 -1.68
CA PRO A 139 -7.61 -12.38 -1.22
C PRO A 139 -8.67 -12.26 -2.31
N TRP A 140 -8.27 -12.25 -3.59
CA TRP A 140 -9.17 -12.24 -4.74
C TRP A 140 -9.72 -13.62 -5.11
N GLN A 141 -9.06 -14.70 -4.68
CA GLN A 141 -9.36 -16.04 -5.17
C GLN A 141 -10.55 -16.63 -4.41
N GLY A 142 -11.69 -16.78 -5.10
CA GLY A 142 -12.88 -17.41 -4.52
C GLY A 142 -13.64 -16.54 -3.53
N ALA A 143 -13.40 -15.21 -3.52
CA ALA A 143 -14.08 -14.26 -2.64
C ALA A 143 -15.61 -14.39 -2.69
N GLY A 144 -16.14 -14.65 -3.88
CA GLY A 144 -17.56 -14.92 -4.07
C GLY A 144 -18.09 -16.13 -3.32
N ALA A 145 -17.48 -17.30 -3.55
CA ALA A 145 -17.88 -18.53 -2.88
C ALA A 145 -17.68 -18.44 -1.35
N LEU A 146 -16.68 -17.69 -0.90
CA LEU A 146 -16.45 -17.43 0.51
C LEU A 146 -17.56 -16.57 1.13
N PHE A 147 -18.01 -15.54 0.40
CA PHE A 147 -19.14 -14.72 0.81
C PHE A 147 -20.46 -15.50 0.78
N ASP A 148 -20.70 -16.30 -0.25
CA ASP A 148 -21.89 -17.16 -0.35
C ASP A 148 -21.94 -18.16 0.82
N LEU A 149 -20.78 -18.67 1.27
CA LEU A 149 -20.66 -19.50 2.47
C LEU A 149 -21.01 -18.71 3.75
N PHE A 150 -20.58 -17.45 3.86
CA PHE A 150 -20.95 -16.58 4.97
C PHE A 150 -22.46 -16.38 5.03
N ASP A 151 -23.10 -15.98 3.92
CA ASP A 151 -24.55 -15.76 3.86
C ASP A 151 -25.35 -17.03 4.20
N LYS A 152 -24.88 -18.20 3.74
CA LYS A 152 -25.51 -19.48 4.06
C LYS A 152 -25.35 -19.84 5.54
N ALA A 153 -24.19 -19.57 6.12
CA ALA A 153 -23.91 -19.89 7.52
C ALA A 153 -24.60 -18.92 8.47
N TYR A 154 -24.75 -17.65 8.08
CA TYR A 154 -25.32 -16.56 8.86
C TYR A 154 -26.48 -15.90 8.08
N PRO A 155 -27.62 -16.60 7.91
CA PRO A 155 -28.72 -16.08 7.13
C PRO A 155 -29.27 -14.80 7.77
N ALA A 156 -29.30 -13.70 7.02
CA ALA A 156 -29.90 -12.47 7.50
C ALA A 156 -31.43 -12.66 7.69
N PRO A 157 -32.00 -12.41 8.86
CA PRO A 157 -33.43 -12.52 9.06
C PRO A 157 -34.19 -11.48 8.23
N VAL A 158 -35.34 -11.89 7.68
CA VAL A 158 -36.27 -10.98 7.01
C VAL A 158 -37.13 -10.33 8.08
N THR A 159 -36.69 -9.19 8.59
CA THR A 159 -37.31 -8.53 9.74
C THR A 159 -37.24 -7.01 9.63
N ALA A 160 -38.25 -6.35 10.21
CA ALA A 160 -38.27 -4.90 10.39
C ALA A 160 -37.44 -4.45 11.61
N ASN A 161 -37.02 -5.38 12.48
CA ASN A 161 -36.21 -5.12 13.65
C ASN A 161 -34.70 -5.20 13.32
N PRO A 162 -33.94 -4.09 13.35
CA PRO A 162 -32.51 -4.10 13.04
C PRO A 162 -31.66 -4.95 13.99
N GLU A 163 -32.10 -5.17 15.23
CA GLU A 163 -31.34 -5.94 16.23
C GLU A 163 -31.31 -7.44 15.92
N GLU A 164 -32.39 -7.97 15.35
CA GLU A 164 -32.48 -9.39 14.97
C GLU A 164 -31.42 -9.76 13.92
N ARG A 165 -31.01 -8.82 13.05
CA ARG A 165 -29.92 -9.04 12.09
C ARG A 165 -28.58 -9.33 12.74
N GLN A 166 -28.40 -8.96 14.00
CA GLN A 166 -27.13 -9.08 14.72
C GLN A 166 -27.09 -10.32 15.62
N SER A 167 -28.23 -11.01 15.80
CA SER A 167 -28.38 -12.03 16.84
C SER A 167 -27.57 -13.31 16.59
N GLU A 168 -27.25 -13.61 15.32
CA GLU A 168 -26.56 -14.85 14.93
C GLU A 168 -25.08 -14.68 14.56
N VAL A 169 -24.57 -13.45 14.48
CA VAL A 169 -23.17 -13.15 14.14
C VAL A 169 -22.38 -12.75 15.39
N THR A 170 -21.10 -13.11 15.42
CA THR A 170 -20.20 -12.77 16.53
C THR A 170 -19.52 -11.42 16.32
N TYR A 171 -19.09 -11.14 15.08
CA TYR A 171 -18.32 -9.95 14.75
C TYR A 171 -19.15 -8.97 13.91
N LEU A 172 -19.19 -7.72 14.36
CA LEU A 172 -19.85 -6.58 13.71
C LEU A 172 -18.86 -5.42 13.49
N PRO A 173 -19.07 -4.60 12.45
CA PRO A 173 -19.95 -4.82 11.30
C PRO A 173 -19.50 -5.99 10.39
N TYR A 174 -20.38 -6.46 9.51
CA TYR A 174 -20.07 -7.40 8.43
C TYR A 174 -20.57 -6.87 7.07
N LEU A 175 -20.19 -7.53 5.98
CA LEU A 175 -20.58 -7.12 4.62
C LEU A 175 -22.01 -7.58 4.30
N SER A 176 -22.83 -6.67 3.79
CA SER A 176 -24.18 -7.00 3.26
C SER A 176 -24.17 -7.40 1.78
N TRP A 177 -23.04 -7.20 1.09
CA TRP A 177 -22.90 -7.50 -0.33
C TRP A 177 -21.56 -8.17 -0.61
N ARG A 178 -21.61 -9.08 -1.58
CA ARG A 178 -20.46 -9.83 -2.05
C ARG A 178 -19.33 -8.90 -2.52
N PRO A 179 -18.11 -9.02 -1.98
CA PRO A 179 -16.99 -8.26 -2.47
C PRO A 179 -16.31 -8.95 -3.67
N GLU A 180 -15.57 -8.18 -4.47
CA GLU A 180 -14.72 -8.72 -5.55
C GLU A 180 -13.49 -9.45 -4.99
N ASP A 181 -12.95 -8.95 -3.88
CA ASP A 181 -11.88 -9.54 -3.10
C ASP A 181 -12.02 -9.22 -1.60
N PHE A 182 -11.28 -9.95 -0.77
CA PHE A 182 -11.15 -9.68 0.66
C PHE A 182 -9.89 -8.88 1.01
N ALA A 183 -9.50 -7.91 0.16
CA ALA A 183 -8.39 -7.02 0.48
C ALA A 183 -8.75 -6.06 1.62
N LEU A 184 -7.79 -5.81 2.52
CA LEU A 184 -7.92 -4.90 3.64
C LEU A 184 -7.09 -3.65 3.34
N SER A 185 -7.72 -2.49 3.42
CA SER A 185 -7.07 -1.21 3.15
C SER A 185 -7.22 -0.28 4.34
N LEU A 186 -6.13 0.38 4.72
CA LEU A 186 -6.14 1.42 5.74
C LEU A 186 -5.76 2.76 5.11
N LYS A 187 -6.39 3.80 5.61
CA LYS A 187 -6.10 5.19 5.29
C LYS A 187 -5.33 5.81 6.45
N PHE A 188 -4.14 6.32 6.14
CA PHE A 188 -3.32 7.07 7.08
C PHE A 188 -3.31 8.55 6.70
N SER A 189 -3.12 9.40 7.71
CA SER A 189 -3.10 10.86 7.55
C SER A 189 -2.13 11.47 8.54
N GLY A 190 -1.82 12.77 8.37
CA GLY A 190 -0.88 13.49 9.23
C GLY A 190 0.50 13.61 8.60
N GLY A 191 1.40 14.33 9.27
CA GLY A 191 2.75 14.61 8.77
C GLY A 191 2.82 15.27 7.39
N GLY A 192 1.76 15.97 6.98
CA GLY A 192 1.64 16.55 5.66
C GLY A 192 1.31 15.56 4.53
N VAL A 193 0.98 14.31 4.84
CA VAL A 193 0.38 13.39 3.87
C VAL A 193 -1.01 13.88 3.50
N TYR A 194 -1.20 14.25 2.24
CA TYR A 194 -2.54 14.53 1.71
C TYR A 194 -2.69 14.18 0.24
N SER A 195 -1.72 14.58 -0.59
CA SER A 195 -1.70 14.27 -2.01
C SER A 195 -0.41 13.53 -2.33
N ALA A 196 -0.25 12.36 -1.70
CA ALA A 196 0.87 11.49 -1.95
C ALA A 196 0.96 11.20 -3.46
N GLY A 197 2.10 11.55 -4.04
CA GLY A 197 2.43 11.21 -5.41
C GLY A 197 2.91 9.76 -5.50
N ARG A 198 4.20 9.56 -5.84
CA ARG A 198 4.78 8.23 -5.79
C ARG A 198 5.10 7.82 -4.35
N ILE A 199 4.53 6.70 -3.92
CA ILE A 199 4.89 6.02 -2.68
C ILE A 199 6.13 5.16 -2.90
N SER A 200 7.12 5.31 -2.02
CA SER A 200 8.33 4.49 -1.97
C SER A 200 8.60 4.05 -0.54
N PHE A 201 9.22 2.89 -0.36
CA PHE A 201 9.54 2.35 0.97
C PHE A 201 11.04 2.28 1.16
N ALA A 202 11.51 2.71 2.33
CA ALA A 202 12.87 2.46 2.80
C ALA A 202 13.01 1.01 3.30
N ALA A 203 14.24 0.59 3.57
CA ALA A 203 14.56 -0.77 4.02
C ALA A 203 13.92 -1.13 5.38
N ASP A 204 13.68 -0.14 6.24
CA ASP A 204 13.00 -0.27 7.53
C ASP A 204 11.45 -0.29 7.40
N GLY A 205 10.93 -0.18 6.17
CA GLY A 205 9.51 -0.09 5.90
C GLY A 205 8.90 1.29 6.05
N THR A 206 9.70 2.32 6.36
CA THR A 206 9.23 3.71 6.37
C THR A 206 8.72 4.07 4.97
N MET A 207 7.46 4.51 4.90
CA MET A 207 6.87 5.05 3.69
C MET A 207 7.37 6.47 3.48
N TRP A 208 7.78 6.78 2.25
CA TRP A 208 8.12 8.13 1.81
C TRP A 208 7.30 8.49 0.57
N SER A 209 6.79 9.72 0.55
CA SER A 209 6.12 10.26 -0.61
C SER A 209 6.26 11.77 -0.65
N GLY A 210 6.75 12.29 -1.76
CA GLY A 210 6.51 13.68 -2.11
C GLY A 210 5.01 13.95 -2.22
N GLN A 211 4.63 15.18 -1.90
CA GLN A 211 3.25 15.64 -1.90
C GLN A 211 3.03 16.55 -3.10
N ASN A 212 2.03 16.21 -3.90
CA ASN A 212 1.74 16.87 -5.17
C ASN A 212 1.19 18.28 -4.98
N TRP A 213 0.36 18.49 -3.95
CA TRP A 213 -0.20 19.80 -3.63
C TRP A 213 -0.53 19.94 -2.15
N MET A 214 -0.63 21.20 -1.69
CA MET A 214 -1.02 21.54 -0.32
C MET A 214 -2.51 21.91 -0.23
N PRO A 215 -3.31 21.16 0.55
CA PRO A 215 -4.74 21.41 0.76
C PRO A 215 -5.03 22.75 1.40
N GLY A 216 -6.10 23.40 0.94
CA GLY A 216 -6.49 24.71 1.44
C GLY A 216 -5.52 25.84 1.04
N SER A 217 -4.42 25.53 0.33
CA SER A 217 -3.64 26.58 -0.31
C SER A 217 -4.46 27.14 -1.47
N GLN A 218 -4.52 28.48 -1.57
CA GLN A 218 -5.01 29.16 -2.78
C GLN A 218 -3.93 29.18 -3.88
N ALA A 219 -2.87 28.41 -3.69
CA ALA A 219 -1.74 28.31 -4.58
C ALA A 219 -2.13 27.33 -5.70
N GLY A 220 -1.90 27.75 -6.95
CA GLY A 220 -2.25 26.97 -8.14
C GLY A 220 -1.00 26.52 -8.87
N ALA A 221 -1.18 25.74 -9.95
CA ALA A 221 -0.08 25.22 -10.79
C ALA A 221 0.96 26.27 -11.23
N ILE A 222 0.60 27.56 -11.24
CA ILE A 222 1.45 28.68 -11.66
C ILE A 222 2.18 29.37 -10.48
N ARG A 223 1.59 29.38 -9.27
CA ARG A 223 2.07 30.18 -8.12
C ARG A 223 2.58 29.32 -6.95
N GLY A 224 3.00 28.11 -7.29
CA GLY A 224 3.38 27.09 -6.33
C GLY A 224 2.19 26.20 -5.99
N ILE A 225 2.40 24.88 -5.99
CA ILE A 225 1.33 23.90 -5.77
C ILE A 225 1.26 23.53 -4.28
N GLY A 226 2.33 23.83 -3.54
CA GLY A 226 2.60 23.38 -2.20
C GLY A 226 2.97 21.89 -2.16
N GLY A 227 3.22 21.42 -0.94
CA GLY A 227 3.54 20.01 -0.69
C GLY A 227 5.04 19.78 -0.55
N GLY A 228 5.42 19.20 0.58
CA GLY A 228 6.80 18.80 0.86
C GLY A 228 7.00 17.29 0.70
N LEU A 229 7.89 16.75 1.51
CA LEU A 229 8.13 15.33 1.64
C LEU A 229 7.45 14.78 2.90
N ALA A 230 6.56 13.81 2.72
CA ALA A 230 5.93 13.14 3.83
C ALA A 230 6.56 11.77 4.09
N ALA A 231 6.60 11.39 5.37
CA ALA A 231 7.11 10.12 5.83
C ALA A 231 6.21 9.54 6.93
N LEU A 232 5.90 8.25 6.81
CA LEU A 232 5.15 7.49 7.81
C LEU A 232 5.95 6.26 8.20
N ARG A 233 5.95 5.92 9.49
CA ARG A 233 6.43 4.61 9.95
C ARG A 233 5.56 3.49 9.37
N PRO A 234 6.01 2.22 9.43
CA PRO A 234 5.20 1.07 9.00
C PRO A 234 3.81 0.99 9.63
N ASP A 235 3.67 1.46 10.88
CA ASP A 235 2.39 1.56 11.61
C ASP A 235 1.51 2.75 11.18
N GLY A 236 1.96 3.53 10.19
CA GLY A 236 1.27 4.70 9.68
C GLY A 236 1.42 5.96 10.53
N SER A 237 2.17 5.92 11.63
CA SER A 237 2.44 7.11 12.44
C SER A 237 3.32 8.11 11.67
N PRO A 238 3.00 9.42 11.70
CA PRO A 238 3.76 10.41 10.95
C PRO A 238 5.15 10.62 11.56
N LEU A 239 6.17 10.58 10.70
CA LEU A 239 7.53 11.03 11.00
C LEU A 239 7.74 12.49 10.58
N SER A 240 7.11 12.89 9.48
CA SER A 240 7.22 14.25 8.95
C SER A 240 6.34 15.24 9.72
N PRO A 241 6.70 16.54 9.73
CA PRO A 241 5.91 17.57 10.40
C PRO A 241 4.53 17.81 9.77
N ALA A 242 3.52 18.05 10.59
CA ALA A 242 2.26 18.62 10.13
C ALA A 242 2.40 20.14 9.93
N ILE A 243 1.75 20.77 8.95
CA ILE A 243 0.87 20.21 7.91
C ILE A 243 1.58 20.02 6.56
N THR A 244 2.86 20.37 6.46
CA THR A 244 3.55 20.53 5.18
C THR A 244 4.41 19.34 4.78
N GLY A 245 4.71 18.47 5.73
CA GLY A 245 5.82 17.52 5.61
C GLY A 245 7.17 18.21 5.81
N PHE A 246 8.25 17.50 5.50
CA PHE A 246 9.59 18.08 5.42
C PHE A 246 9.68 19.04 4.24
N THR A 247 10.30 20.20 4.46
CA THR A 247 10.45 21.27 3.47
C THR A 247 11.92 21.65 3.33
N GLY A 248 12.24 22.42 2.29
CA GLY A 248 13.60 22.85 1.97
C GLY A 248 13.93 22.61 0.49
N MET A 249 15.13 23.00 0.06
CA MET A 249 15.66 22.77 -1.30
C MET A 249 14.74 23.22 -2.45
N GLY A 250 13.91 24.24 -2.24
CA GLY A 250 13.01 24.78 -3.27
C GLY A 250 11.94 23.80 -3.75
N ILE A 251 11.72 22.69 -3.04
CA ILE A 251 10.77 21.65 -3.45
C ILE A 251 9.34 22.16 -3.25
N ASP A 252 8.56 22.09 -4.33
CA ASP A 252 7.18 22.55 -4.37
C ASP A 252 6.40 21.78 -5.44
N GLY A 253 5.37 21.03 -5.01
CA GLY A 253 4.60 20.16 -5.88
C GLY A 253 5.41 18.98 -6.40
N VAL A 254 5.42 17.89 -5.62
CA VAL A 254 6.05 16.62 -6.02
C VAL A 254 4.96 15.66 -6.50
N GLY A 255 4.84 15.54 -7.82
CA GLY A 255 3.97 14.54 -8.45
C GLY A 255 4.53 13.11 -8.28
N TRP A 256 4.86 12.42 -9.37
CA TRP A 256 5.38 11.05 -9.30
C TRP A 256 6.89 10.96 -8.96
N GLY A 257 7.49 12.10 -8.61
CA GLY A 257 8.92 12.30 -8.40
C GLY A 257 9.42 11.94 -7.00
N THR A 258 9.31 10.69 -6.56
CA THR A 258 9.93 10.25 -5.30
C THR A 258 10.67 8.94 -5.47
N ALA A 259 11.91 8.88 -4.99
CA ALA A 259 12.70 7.66 -4.89
C ALA A 259 13.47 7.62 -3.57
N VAL A 260 13.57 6.44 -2.98
CA VAL A 260 14.28 6.22 -1.71
C VAL A 260 15.45 5.27 -1.98
N GLY A 261 16.65 5.70 -1.61
CA GLY A 261 17.86 4.87 -1.57
C GLY A 261 18.19 4.45 -0.13
N GLU A 262 19.40 3.93 0.06
CA GLU A 262 19.85 3.45 1.38
C GLU A 262 19.99 4.57 2.41
N GLU A 263 20.38 5.77 1.98
CA GLU A 263 20.68 6.89 2.89
C GLU A 263 19.88 8.16 2.58
N LYS A 264 19.24 8.22 1.40
CA LYS A 264 18.73 9.46 0.83
C LYS A 264 17.35 9.26 0.22
N VAL A 265 16.54 10.30 0.32
CA VAL A 265 15.27 10.44 -0.39
C VAL A 265 15.42 11.51 -1.45
N TRP A 266 15.16 11.14 -2.69
CA TRP A 266 15.28 11.98 -3.87
C TRP A 266 13.91 12.41 -4.36
N LEU A 267 13.78 13.69 -4.67
CA LEU A 267 12.55 14.28 -5.18
C LEU A 267 12.81 15.02 -6.48
N SER A 268 11.88 14.89 -7.43
CA SER A 268 11.78 15.79 -8.57
C SER A 268 10.48 16.58 -8.46
N SER A 269 10.55 17.90 -8.58
CA SER A 269 9.41 18.79 -8.31
C SER A 269 9.04 19.63 -9.52
N PHE A 270 7.78 20.09 -9.57
CA PHE A 270 7.29 21.02 -10.59
C PHE A 270 7.92 22.41 -10.54
N SER A 271 8.65 22.74 -9.47
CA SER A 271 9.49 23.93 -9.36
C SER A 271 10.77 23.88 -10.20
N SER A 272 10.98 22.82 -11.00
CA SER A 272 12.19 22.61 -11.80
C SER A 272 13.46 22.42 -10.95
N THR A 273 13.30 21.76 -9.81
CA THR A 273 14.38 21.47 -8.87
C THR A 273 14.39 19.98 -8.50
N ILE A 274 15.57 19.51 -8.06
CA ILE A 274 15.73 18.22 -7.40
C ILE A 274 16.06 18.44 -5.92
N GLY A 275 15.33 17.72 -5.08
CA GLY A 275 15.50 17.68 -3.63
C GLY A 275 16.20 16.41 -3.20
N VAL A 276 17.05 16.53 -2.20
CA VAL A 276 17.72 15.40 -1.57
C VAL A 276 17.62 15.57 -0.07
N PHE A 277 17.00 14.60 0.59
CA PHE A 277 16.85 14.57 2.03
C PHE A 277 17.55 13.34 2.58
N ASP A 278 18.05 13.40 3.80
CA ASP A 278 18.39 12.17 4.52
C ASP A 278 17.11 11.45 5.00
N LEU A 279 17.28 10.26 5.58
CA LEU A 279 16.18 9.47 6.14
C LEU A 279 15.56 10.08 7.42
N GLN A 280 16.06 11.23 7.89
CA GLN A 280 15.45 12.02 8.97
C GLN A 280 14.69 13.25 8.42
N GLY A 281 14.64 13.41 7.09
CA GLY A 281 13.95 14.50 6.44
C GLY A 281 14.70 15.83 6.49
N ARG A 282 16.02 15.82 6.70
CA ARG A 282 16.85 17.02 6.62
C ARG A 282 17.32 17.24 5.17
N PRO A 283 17.20 18.46 4.63
CA PRO A 283 17.70 18.76 3.29
C PRO A 283 19.24 18.68 3.24
N LEU A 284 19.79 18.07 2.19
CA LEU A 284 21.23 17.81 2.05
C LEU A 284 21.93 18.69 1.00
N GLY A 285 21.18 19.53 0.27
CA GLY A 285 21.73 20.37 -0.79
C GLY A 285 21.37 21.84 -0.66
N PRO A 286 21.60 22.64 -1.72
CA PRO A 286 21.36 24.07 -1.72
C PRO A 286 19.90 24.43 -1.41
N ALA A 287 19.66 25.59 -0.79
CA ALA A 287 18.33 26.04 -0.39
C ALA A 287 17.34 26.16 -1.56
N GLN A 288 17.84 26.48 -2.75
CA GLN A 288 17.08 26.56 -4.01
C GLN A 288 16.91 25.21 -4.72
N GLY A 289 17.49 24.14 -4.19
CA GLY A 289 17.52 22.82 -4.83
C GLY A 289 18.59 22.70 -5.92
N ILE A 290 18.71 21.50 -6.46
CA ILE A 290 19.61 21.20 -7.57
C ILE A 290 18.88 21.53 -8.88
N THR A 291 19.44 22.44 -9.68
CA THR A 291 18.83 22.92 -10.94
C THR A 291 19.59 22.55 -12.20
N LEU A 292 20.84 22.06 -12.06
CA LEU A 292 21.78 21.81 -13.16
C LEU A 292 21.87 22.99 -14.13
N ASP A 293 22.18 24.17 -13.59
CA ASP A 293 22.27 25.43 -14.35
C ASP A 293 20.98 25.75 -15.12
N GLY A 294 19.82 25.42 -14.53
CA GLY A 294 18.49 25.65 -15.11
C GLY A 294 18.11 24.67 -16.22
N ARG A 295 18.81 23.53 -16.34
CA ARG A 295 18.53 22.49 -17.34
C ARG A 295 17.44 21.52 -16.92
N ILE A 296 17.04 21.54 -15.65
CA ILE A 296 15.91 20.77 -15.13
C ILE A 296 14.62 21.50 -15.52
N GLY A 297 13.69 20.77 -16.12
CA GLY A 297 12.31 21.19 -16.36
C GLY A 297 11.40 20.75 -15.22
N GLN A 298 10.08 20.87 -15.40
CA GLN A 298 9.14 20.46 -14.34
C GLN A 298 9.22 18.94 -14.12
N GLY A 299 9.77 18.53 -12.98
CA GLY A 299 10.03 17.14 -12.65
C GLY A 299 8.74 16.34 -12.51
N GLN A 300 8.66 15.21 -13.21
CA GLN A 300 7.52 14.29 -13.18
C GLN A 300 7.83 13.01 -12.43
N GLY A 301 9.06 12.52 -12.54
CA GLY A 301 9.48 11.24 -11.97
C GLY A 301 10.96 11.24 -11.66
N ILE A 302 11.35 10.42 -10.69
CA ILE A 302 12.74 10.18 -10.32
C ILE A 302 12.93 8.72 -9.93
N GLY A 303 14.09 8.16 -10.24
CA GLY A 303 14.44 6.78 -9.95
C GLY A 303 15.92 6.63 -9.69
N ILE A 304 16.26 5.62 -8.88
CA ILE A 304 17.63 5.28 -8.53
C ILE A 304 17.93 3.92 -9.15
N ALA A 305 18.95 3.86 -9.99
CA ALA A 305 19.43 2.62 -10.57
C ALA A 305 20.30 1.84 -9.57
N ARG A 306 20.49 0.55 -9.80
CA ARG A 306 21.29 -0.33 -8.92
C ARG A 306 22.74 0.11 -8.73
N ASN A 307 23.29 0.81 -9.71
CA ASN A 307 24.65 1.37 -9.66
C ASN A 307 24.71 2.72 -8.91
N GLY A 308 23.58 3.21 -8.39
CA GLY A 308 23.47 4.49 -7.69
C GLY A 308 23.19 5.69 -8.61
N ASP A 309 23.09 5.50 -9.94
CA ASP A 309 22.73 6.60 -10.84
C ASP A 309 21.30 7.06 -10.58
N VAL A 310 21.08 8.37 -10.59
CA VAL A 310 19.75 8.97 -10.45
C VAL A 310 19.26 9.44 -11.81
N CYS A 311 18.11 8.91 -12.21
CA CYS A 311 17.44 9.24 -13.46
C CYS A 311 16.17 10.02 -13.16
N LEU A 312 15.90 11.06 -13.93
CA LEU A 312 14.68 11.84 -13.82
C LEU A 312 13.89 11.87 -15.14
N THR A 313 12.58 12.05 -15.00
CA THR A 313 11.68 12.40 -16.09
C THR A 313 11.10 13.78 -15.82
N GLN A 314 10.97 14.59 -16.86
CA GLN A 314 10.56 15.98 -16.75
C GLN A 314 9.70 16.38 -17.95
N ASN A 315 8.81 17.34 -17.75
CA ASN A 315 8.20 18.07 -18.86
C ASN A 315 9.25 18.99 -19.49
N GLN A 316 9.06 19.32 -20.77
CA GLN A 316 10.01 20.12 -21.55
C GLN A 316 10.47 21.36 -20.77
N SER A 317 11.79 21.53 -20.66
CA SER A 317 12.35 22.85 -20.38
C SER A 317 12.06 23.72 -21.61
N GLN A 318 11.95 25.04 -21.47
CA GLN A 318 11.76 25.94 -22.63
C GLN A 318 12.93 25.90 -23.65
N ARG A 319 13.92 25.02 -23.47
CA ARG A 319 14.98 24.73 -24.44
C ARG A 319 15.24 23.23 -24.52
N GLN A 320 14.65 22.63 -25.56
CA GLN A 320 14.93 21.30 -26.13
C GLN A 320 14.15 20.10 -25.58
N SER A 321 13.81 19.25 -26.55
CA SER A 321 13.17 17.93 -26.50
C SER A 321 13.56 17.06 -25.31
N VAL A 322 12.62 16.18 -24.90
CA VAL A 322 12.76 15.11 -23.90
C VAL A 322 14.21 14.62 -23.79
N THR A 323 14.93 15.08 -22.77
CA THR A 323 16.32 14.72 -22.55
C THR A 323 16.39 13.91 -21.24
N ASN A 324 16.75 12.63 -21.35
CA ASN A 324 17.15 11.83 -20.18
C ASN A 324 18.42 12.46 -19.59
N SER A 325 18.29 13.16 -18.48
CA SER A 325 19.44 13.70 -17.75
C SER A 325 19.89 12.63 -16.75
N ILE A 326 21.10 12.11 -16.94
CA ILE A 326 21.75 11.18 -16.00
C ILE A 326 22.53 12.03 -15.00
N LEU A 327 22.11 12.01 -13.75
CA LEU A 327 22.87 12.57 -12.64
C LEU A 327 23.79 11.49 -12.09
N ARG A 328 25.08 11.58 -12.42
CA ARG A 328 26.12 10.78 -11.78
C ARG A 328 26.63 11.52 -10.54
N ARG A 329 26.39 10.93 -9.36
CA ARG A 329 26.93 11.30 -8.04
C ARG A 329 26.90 12.80 -7.70
N ILE A 330 25.86 13.20 -6.97
CA ILE A 330 25.92 14.26 -5.96
C ILE A 330 25.98 13.60 -4.58
#